data_AF-A0A7S2FNN6-F1
#
_entry.id   AF-A0A7S2FNN6-F1
#
_cell.length_a   1.000
_cell.length_b   1.000
_cell.length_c   1.000
_cell.angle_alpha   90.00
_cell.angle_beta   90.00
_cell.angle_gamma   90.00
#
_symmetry.space_group_name_H-M   'P 1'
#
loop_
_entity.id
_entity.type
_entity.pdbx_description
1 polymer ?
#
loop_
_entity_poly.entity_id
_entity_poly.type
_entity_poly.pdbx_seq_one_letter_code
_entity_poly.pdbx_strand_id
1 'polypeptide(L)'
;QNVVQKAIAMGVLDPGELNEANRVDPEINEWLLFHGTSTSAAQNICEHDFTMRLAGSATGTLYGRGAYLAESITKADEYAREENGVFTVLLCRVLGGRVKYCDERTPDAEALMDECTTGVYDSILGDRRKCSGTYREFVIFDTENVYPEYIIKYKRGEFIKTPSHP
;
A
#
# COMPACT_ATOMS: atom_id res chain seq x y z
N GLN A 1 12.18 2.95 7.15
CA GLN A 1 11.40 3.51 8.27
C GLN A 1 9.93 3.22 8.00
N ASN A 2 9.24 2.62 8.97
CA ASN A 2 7.82 2.23 8.88
C ASN A 2 6.94 3.49 8.69
N VAL A 3 5.84 3.35 7.94
CA VAL A 3 4.78 4.36 7.71
C VAL A 3 4.35 5.08 9.00
N VAL A 4 4.28 4.38 10.14
CA VAL A 4 3.99 4.94 11.47
C VAL A 4 5.02 6.00 11.87
N GLN A 5 6.31 5.72 11.72
CA GLN A 5 7.36 6.70 12.02
C GLN A 5 7.31 7.90 11.08
N LYS A 6 6.85 7.70 9.84
CA LYS A 6 6.66 8.76 8.86
C LYS A 6 5.44 9.62 9.19
N ALA A 7 4.34 9.03 9.65
CA ALA A 7 3.14 9.74 10.10
C ALA A 7 3.40 10.59 11.36
N ILE A 8 4.19 10.06 12.30
CA ILE A 8 4.69 10.80 13.48
C ILE A 8 5.61 11.95 13.03
N ALA A 9 6.54 11.70 12.12
CA ALA A 9 7.43 12.73 11.59
C ALA A 9 6.70 13.83 10.80
N MET A 10 5.52 13.53 10.26
CA MET A 10 4.64 14.48 9.57
C MET A 10 3.64 15.17 10.51
N GLY A 11 3.66 14.91 11.82
CA GLY A 11 2.77 15.51 12.81
C GLY A 11 1.30 15.09 12.67
N VAL A 12 1.03 13.98 11.98
CA VAL A 12 -0.32 13.43 11.76
C VAL A 12 -0.77 12.57 12.94
N LEU A 13 0.18 12.05 13.73
CA LEU A 13 -0.06 11.28 14.96
C LEU A 13 0.81 11.84 16.09
N ASP A 14 0.23 12.03 17.27
CA ASP A 14 0.96 12.42 18.48
C ASP A 14 1.86 11.25 18.93
N PRO A 15 3.18 11.46 19.17
CA PRO A 15 4.06 10.45 19.75
C PRO A 15 3.54 9.84 21.07
N GLY A 16 2.73 10.58 21.84
CA GLY A 16 2.08 10.13 23.07
C GLY A 16 0.84 9.25 22.87
N GLU A 17 0.30 9.17 21.65
CA GLU A 17 -0.87 8.35 21.28
C GLU A 17 -0.51 7.07 20.51
N LEU A 18 0.74 6.59 20.59
CA LEU A 18 1.04 5.19 20.27
C LEU A 18 0.48 4.28 21.38
N ASN A 19 -0.84 4.20 21.45
CA ASN A 19 -1.56 3.13 22.13
C ASN A 19 -1.08 1.78 21.58
N GLU A 20 -1.09 0.72 22.38
CA GLU A 20 -0.75 -0.65 21.94
C GLU A 20 -1.46 -1.04 20.63
N ALA A 21 -2.64 -0.47 20.36
CA ALA A 21 -3.39 -0.58 19.10
C ALA A 21 -2.62 -0.18 17.82
N ASN A 22 -1.63 0.72 17.90
CA ASN A 22 -0.84 1.19 16.75
C ASN A 22 0.51 0.47 16.61
N ARG A 23 0.80 -0.50 17.48
CA ARG A 23 1.96 -1.37 17.30
C ARG A 23 1.67 -2.33 16.15
N VAL A 24 2.72 -2.64 15.41
CA VAL A 24 2.72 -3.73 14.43
C VAL A 24 3.66 -4.81 14.94
N ASP A 25 3.26 -6.06 14.75
CA ASP A 25 4.04 -7.24 15.10
C ASP A 25 5.05 -7.59 14.00
N PRO A 26 6.36 -7.43 14.25
CA PRO A 26 7.40 -7.77 13.27
C PRO A 26 7.56 -9.28 13.07
N GLU A 27 7.14 -10.14 14.00
CA GLU A 27 7.30 -11.61 13.88
C GLU A 27 6.42 -12.20 12.78
N ILE A 28 5.28 -11.56 12.50
CA ILE A 28 4.34 -11.95 11.44
C ILE A 28 4.36 -11.02 10.24
N ASN A 29 5.34 -10.11 10.19
CA ASN A 29 5.42 -9.07 9.17
C ASN A 29 4.13 -8.23 9.09
N GLU A 30 3.62 -7.79 10.24
CA GLU A 30 2.48 -6.87 10.26
C GLU A 30 2.91 -5.46 9.80
N TRP A 31 2.14 -4.86 8.91
CA TRP A 31 2.46 -3.56 8.33
C TRP A 31 1.24 -2.65 8.24
N LEU A 32 1.48 -1.34 8.29
CA LEU A 32 0.52 -0.35 7.80
C LEU A 32 0.93 0.09 6.40
N LEU A 33 0.07 -0.15 5.42
CA LEU A 33 0.33 0.10 4.00
C LEU A 33 -0.83 0.85 3.35
N PHE A 34 -0.52 1.67 2.35
CA PHE A 34 -1.49 2.49 1.64
C PHE A 34 -2.04 1.80 0.39
N HIS A 35 -3.33 1.96 0.13
CA HIS A 35 -3.97 1.53 -1.12
C HIS A 35 -4.76 2.70 -1.73
N GLY A 36 -4.27 3.27 -2.83
CA GLY A 36 -4.95 4.36 -3.53
C GLY A 36 -6.05 3.84 -4.44
N THR A 37 -7.24 4.46 -4.36
CA THR A 37 -8.42 3.98 -5.10
C THR A 37 -9.44 5.11 -5.30
N SER A 38 -10.62 4.81 -5.85
CA SER A 38 -11.75 5.76 -5.90
C SER A 38 -12.53 5.77 -4.58
N THR A 39 -13.34 6.80 -4.33
CA THR A 39 -14.15 6.83 -3.10
C THR A 39 -15.13 5.67 -3.05
N SER A 40 -15.77 5.38 -4.18
CA SER A 40 -16.72 4.26 -4.31
C SER A 40 -16.06 2.91 -4.07
N ALA A 41 -14.84 2.70 -4.58
CA ALA A 41 -14.10 1.47 -4.37
C ALA A 41 -13.61 1.34 -2.92
N ALA A 42 -13.17 2.43 -2.29
CA ALA A 42 -12.81 2.43 -0.87
C ALA A 42 -13.99 2.02 0.02
N GLN A 43 -15.19 2.57 -0.25
CA GLN A 43 -16.41 2.19 0.46
C GLN A 43 -16.75 0.71 0.25
N ASN A 44 -16.69 0.25 -0.99
CA ASN A 44 -16.96 -1.15 -1.32
C ASN A 44 -15.98 -2.12 -0.62
N ILE A 45 -14.69 -1.77 -0.57
CA ILE A 45 -13.68 -2.55 0.17
C ILE A 45 -13.99 -2.59 1.67
N CYS A 46 -14.45 -1.49 2.26
CA CYS A 46 -14.80 -1.48 3.70
C CYS A 46 -16.04 -2.33 4.01
N GLU A 47 -16.96 -2.49 3.04
CA GLU A 47 -18.19 -3.27 3.21
C GLU A 47 -18.03 -4.76 2.84
N HIS A 48 -17.16 -5.06 1.89
CA HIS A 48 -17.08 -6.38 1.24
C HIS A 48 -15.66 -6.94 1.09
N ASP A 49 -14.69 -6.29 1.74
CA ASP A 49 -13.26 -6.61 1.64
C ASP A 49 -12.69 -6.38 0.21
N PHE A 50 -11.39 -6.56 0.05
CA PHE A 50 -10.73 -6.54 -1.25
C PHE A 50 -11.30 -7.66 -2.13
N THR A 51 -11.84 -7.34 -3.30
CA THR A 51 -12.29 -8.38 -4.22
C THR A 51 -11.18 -8.76 -5.18
N MET A 52 -10.67 -10.00 -5.07
CA MET A 52 -9.55 -10.45 -5.89
C MET A 52 -9.82 -10.48 -7.40
N ARG A 53 -11.09 -10.59 -7.78
CA ARG A 53 -11.51 -10.50 -9.18
C ARG A 53 -11.25 -9.10 -9.79
N LEU A 54 -11.25 -8.04 -8.98
CA LEU A 54 -10.99 -6.67 -9.41
C LEU A 54 -9.49 -6.32 -9.40
N ALA A 55 -8.65 -7.12 -8.72
CA ALA A 55 -7.21 -6.94 -8.73
C ALA A 55 -6.64 -7.08 -10.16
N GLY A 56 -5.84 -6.09 -10.55
CA GLY A 56 -5.26 -5.98 -11.90
C GLY A 56 -6.16 -5.37 -12.97
N SER A 57 -7.39 -4.91 -12.64
CA SER A 57 -8.26 -4.18 -13.58
C SER A 57 -7.84 -2.72 -13.80
N ALA A 58 -7.21 -2.12 -12.79
CA ALA A 58 -6.39 -0.92 -12.93
C ALA A 58 -4.92 -1.36 -13.06
N THR A 59 -4.20 -0.77 -14.02
CA THR A 59 -2.75 -0.92 -14.28
C THR A 59 -1.92 -1.47 -13.11
N GLY A 60 -1.15 -2.54 -13.32
CA GLY A 60 -0.16 -3.02 -12.34
C GLY A 60 -0.31 -4.50 -11.99
N THR A 61 -0.03 -5.40 -12.93
CA THR A 61 0.06 -6.86 -12.69
C THR A 61 1.50 -7.34 -12.65
N LEU A 62 2.45 -6.45 -12.33
CA LEU A 62 3.89 -6.73 -12.42
C LEU A 62 4.30 -7.93 -11.55
N TYR A 63 3.61 -8.14 -10.44
CA TYR A 63 3.86 -9.21 -9.47
C TYR A 63 2.67 -10.17 -9.35
N GLY A 64 1.83 -10.25 -10.38
CA GLY A 64 0.64 -11.10 -10.39
C GLY A 64 -0.63 -10.38 -9.93
N ARG A 65 -1.72 -11.16 -9.78
CA ARG A 65 -3.07 -10.64 -9.48
C ARG A 65 -3.34 -10.71 -7.97
N GLY A 66 -2.84 -9.72 -7.25
CA GLY A 66 -3.03 -9.52 -5.81
C GLY A 66 -3.60 -8.15 -5.48
N ALA A 67 -3.94 -7.90 -4.21
CA ALA A 67 -4.15 -6.56 -3.69
C ALA A 67 -2.79 -5.84 -3.60
N TYR A 68 -2.64 -4.73 -4.32
CA TYR A 68 -1.41 -3.93 -4.33
C TYR A 68 -1.50 -2.83 -3.28
N LEU A 69 -0.53 -2.82 -2.36
CA LEU A 69 -0.37 -1.79 -1.35
C LEU A 69 1.04 -1.21 -1.42
N ALA A 70 1.21 -0.02 -0.85
CA ALA A 70 2.48 0.70 -0.88
C ALA A 70 2.86 1.23 0.50
N GLU A 71 4.15 1.22 0.81
CA GLU A 71 4.69 1.89 2.00
C GLU A 71 4.70 3.43 1.88
N SER A 72 4.37 3.98 0.71
CA SER A 72 4.47 5.40 0.42
C SER A 72 3.13 5.93 -0.04
N ILE A 73 2.63 6.96 0.65
CA ILE A 73 1.44 7.68 0.22
C ILE A 73 1.60 8.26 -1.18
N THR A 74 2.82 8.67 -1.57
CA THR A 74 3.09 9.18 -2.92
C THR A 74 2.89 8.11 -3.99
N LYS A 75 3.20 6.85 -3.70
CA LYS A 75 2.94 5.74 -4.62
C LYS A 75 1.45 5.42 -4.69
N ALA A 76 0.78 5.38 -3.54
CA ALA A 76 -0.66 5.16 -3.50
C ALA A 76 -1.44 6.29 -4.21
N ASP A 77 -1.00 7.55 -4.08
CA ASP A 77 -1.59 8.72 -4.75
C ASP A 77 -1.58 8.61 -6.28
N GLU A 78 -0.65 7.86 -6.88
CA GLU A 78 -0.65 7.57 -8.33
C GLU A 78 -1.92 6.80 -8.78
N TYR A 79 -2.55 6.06 -7.85
CA TYR A 79 -3.76 5.26 -8.11
C TYR A 79 -5.04 5.89 -7.52
N ALA A 80 -4.90 6.86 -6.61
CA ALA A 80 -6.04 7.58 -6.05
C ALA A 80 -6.78 8.35 -7.14
N ARG A 81 -8.12 8.28 -7.13
CA ARG A 81 -8.96 8.98 -8.09
C ARG A 81 -9.55 10.24 -7.47
N GLU A 82 -9.45 11.34 -8.18
CA GLU A 82 -10.04 12.61 -7.77
C GLU A 82 -11.55 12.58 -7.99
N GLU A 83 -12.31 12.95 -6.96
CA GLU A 83 -13.74 13.20 -7.02
C GLU A 83 -14.04 14.51 -6.31
N ASN A 84 -14.51 15.51 -7.04
CA ASN A 84 -14.80 16.85 -6.51
C ASN A 84 -13.63 17.50 -5.76
N GLY A 85 -12.40 17.39 -6.31
CA GLY A 85 -11.19 17.94 -5.70
C GLY A 85 -10.67 17.17 -4.49
N VAL A 86 -11.22 15.99 -4.18
CA VAL A 86 -10.81 15.12 -3.07
C VAL A 86 -10.31 13.79 -3.60
N PHE A 87 -9.19 13.33 -3.06
CA PHE A 87 -8.57 12.04 -3.34
C PHE A 87 -8.81 11.10 -2.15
N THR A 88 -8.94 9.81 -2.44
CA THR A 88 -9.18 8.77 -1.44
C THR A 88 -8.07 7.71 -1.47
N VAL A 89 -7.52 7.40 -0.29
CA VAL A 89 -6.56 6.32 -0.06
C VAL A 89 -7.00 5.54 1.19
N LEU A 90 -6.88 4.22 1.17
CA LEU A 90 -7.00 3.39 2.36
C LEU A 90 -5.64 3.27 3.05
N LEU A 91 -5.63 3.28 4.40
CA LEU A 91 -4.53 2.78 5.20
C LEU A 91 -4.95 1.43 5.76
N CYS A 92 -4.27 0.38 5.31
CA CYS A 92 -4.58 -0.99 5.67
C CYS A 92 -3.55 -1.54 6.64
N ARG A 93 -4.02 -2.30 7.62
CA ARG A 93 -3.22 -3.20 8.43
C ARG A 93 -3.12 -4.54 7.73
N VAL A 94 -1.89 -5.00 7.51
CA VAL A 94 -1.61 -6.12 6.62
C VAL A 94 -0.75 -7.14 7.33
N LEU A 95 -1.13 -8.41 7.21
CA LEU A 95 -0.30 -9.54 7.65
C LEU A 95 0.55 -10.02 6.46
N GLY A 96 1.86 -9.78 6.53
CA GLY A 96 2.78 -10.14 5.46
C GLY A 96 3.18 -11.61 5.44
N GLY A 97 3.15 -12.29 6.59
CA GLY A 97 3.55 -13.69 6.72
C GLY A 97 4.97 -13.94 6.20
N ARG A 98 5.15 -14.99 5.41
CA ARG A 98 6.39 -15.33 4.70
C ARG A 98 6.46 -14.54 3.40
N VAL A 99 7.41 -13.62 3.32
CA VAL A 99 7.47 -12.64 2.22
C VAL A 99 8.41 -13.11 1.12
N LYS A 100 7.92 -13.18 -0.11
CA LYS A 100 8.74 -13.35 -1.32
C LYS A 100 9.33 -12.01 -1.71
N TYR A 101 10.64 -11.85 -1.55
CA TYR A 101 11.35 -10.66 -2.01
C TYR A 101 11.63 -10.75 -3.52
N CYS A 102 11.37 -9.67 -4.26
CA CYS A 102 11.65 -9.56 -5.69
C CYS A 102 12.21 -8.16 -6.03
N ASP A 103 13.43 -8.10 -6.56
CA ASP A 103 14.07 -6.88 -7.08
C ASP A 103 14.38 -6.98 -8.58
N GLU A 104 13.69 -7.87 -9.27
CA GLU A 104 13.83 -8.01 -10.71
C GLU A 104 13.15 -6.84 -11.44
N ARG A 105 13.81 -6.35 -12.49
CA ARG A 105 13.26 -5.25 -13.29
C ARG A 105 12.04 -5.68 -14.12
N THR A 106 12.03 -6.95 -14.54
CA THR A 106 11.01 -7.60 -15.37
C THR A 106 10.72 -9.00 -14.80
N PRO A 107 10.03 -9.09 -13.65
CA PRO A 107 9.73 -10.35 -13.01
C PRO A 107 8.73 -11.19 -13.81
N ASP A 108 8.76 -12.50 -13.60
CA ASP A 108 7.70 -13.42 -14.02
C ASP A 108 6.53 -13.35 -13.02
N ALA A 109 5.47 -12.64 -13.42
CA ALA A 109 4.31 -12.41 -12.59
C ALA A 109 3.52 -13.67 -12.23
N GLU A 110 3.49 -14.67 -13.13
CA GLU A 110 2.76 -15.92 -12.91
C GLU A 110 3.54 -16.80 -11.92
N ALA A 111 4.85 -16.96 -12.14
CA ALA A 111 5.71 -17.70 -11.23
C ALA A 111 5.69 -17.12 -9.80
N LEU A 112 5.74 -15.79 -9.66
CA LEU A 112 5.67 -15.13 -8.35
C LEU A 112 4.31 -15.35 -7.66
N MET A 113 3.22 -15.31 -8.42
CA MET A 113 1.88 -15.59 -7.90
C MET A 113 1.75 -17.05 -7.47
N ASP A 114 2.29 -18.00 -8.24
CA ASP A 114 2.28 -19.42 -7.91
C ASP A 114 3.04 -19.71 -6.62
N GLU A 115 4.19 -19.06 -6.42
CA GLU A 115 4.98 -19.14 -5.19
C GLU A 115 4.21 -18.70 -3.93
N CYS A 116 3.18 -17.86 -4.08
CA CYS A 116 2.36 -17.35 -2.98
C CYS A 116 1.00 -18.05 -2.83
N THR A 117 0.43 -18.54 -3.93
CA THR A 117 -0.90 -19.16 -3.93
C THR A 117 -0.85 -20.68 -3.76
N THR A 118 0.24 -21.31 -4.21
CA THR A 118 0.47 -22.76 -4.08
C THR A 118 1.78 -23.10 -3.39
N GLY A 119 2.69 -22.12 -3.28
CA GLY A 119 3.99 -22.28 -2.66
C GLY A 119 3.99 -22.01 -1.14
N VAL A 120 5.13 -21.52 -0.68
CA VAL A 120 5.43 -21.34 0.76
C VAL A 120 5.43 -19.88 1.18
N TYR A 121 5.18 -18.95 0.27
CA TYR A 121 5.09 -17.53 0.62
C TYR A 121 3.64 -17.13 0.78
N ASP A 122 3.40 -16.07 1.55
CA ASP A 122 2.08 -15.54 1.83
C ASP A 122 1.87 -14.18 1.13
N SER A 123 2.97 -13.49 0.77
CA SER A 123 2.96 -12.18 0.10
C SER A 123 4.22 -11.93 -0.74
N ILE A 124 4.18 -10.91 -1.60
CA ILE A 124 5.36 -10.42 -2.35
C ILE A 124 5.75 -9.02 -1.87
N LEU A 125 7.05 -8.80 -1.69
CA LEU A 125 7.68 -7.49 -1.60
C LEU A 125 8.44 -7.20 -2.90
N GLY A 126 7.87 -6.33 -3.73
CA GLY A 126 8.50 -5.79 -4.93
C GLY A 126 9.40 -4.60 -4.62
N ASP A 127 10.72 -4.81 -4.59
CA ASP A 127 11.70 -3.76 -4.30
C ASP A 127 12.13 -2.98 -5.55
N ARG A 128 11.20 -2.15 -6.04
CA ARG A 128 11.46 -1.25 -7.17
C ARG A 128 12.42 -0.11 -6.82
N ARG A 129 12.69 0.17 -5.54
CA ARG A 129 13.71 1.16 -5.16
C ARG A 129 15.06 0.71 -5.66
N LYS A 130 15.36 -0.58 -5.50
CA LYS A 130 16.63 -1.15 -5.92
C LYS A 130 16.77 -1.24 -7.45
N CYS A 131 15.73 -1.64 -8.17
CA CYS A 131 15.84 -1.91 -9.61
C CYS A 131 15.48 -0.74 -10.54
N SER A 132 14.67 0.22 -10.08
CA SER A 132 14.23 1.36 -10.90
C SER A 132 14.20 2.71 -10.16
N GLY A 133 14.61 2.76 -8.90
CA GLY A 133 14.60 4.01 -8.11
C GLY A 133 13.19 4.51 -7.73
N THR A 134 12.17 3.65 -7.83
CA THR A 134 10.77 3.99 -7.48
C THR A 134 10.35 3.35 -6.17
N TYR A 135 9.08 3.38 -5.79
CA TYR A 135 8.60 2.90 -4.48
C TYR A 135 8.46 1.38 -4.40
N ARG A 136 8.56 0.82 -3.18
CA ARG A 136 8.27 -0.60 -2.95
C ARG A 136 6.78 -0.85 -2.95
N GLU A 137 6.38 -1.98 -3.50
CA GLU A 137 5.00 -2.43 -3.60
C GLU A 137 4.86 -3.78 -2.92
N PHE A 138 3.72 -3.99 -2.28
CA PHE A 138 3.39 -5.19 -1.52
C PHE A 138 2.16 -5.81 -2.15
N VAL A 139 2.22 -7.10 -2.44
CA VAL A 139 1.14 -7.81 -3.12
C VAL A 139 0.64 -8.93 -2.22
N ILE A 140 -0.63 -8.83 -1.86
CA ILE A 140 -1.31 -9.77 -0.96
C ILE A 140 -2.35 -10.54 -1.76
N PHE A 141 -2.36 -11.86 -1.63
CA PHE A 141 -3.22 -12.75 -2.42
C PHE A 141 -4.43 -13.27 -1.64
N ASP A 142 -4.38 -13.20 -0.32
CA ASP A 142 -5.48 -13.52 0.58
C ASP A 142 -6.00 -12.25 1.23
N THR A 143 -7.29 -11.96 1.02
CA THR A 143 -7.90 -10.70 1.44
C THR A 143 -8.10 -10.65 2.94
N GLU A 144 -8.20 -11.82 3.60
CA GLU A 144 -8.27 -11.91 5.06
C GLU A 144 -6.99 -11.39 5.74
N ASN A 145 -5.88 -11.30 5.00
CA ASN A 145 -4.62 -10.70 5.48
C ASN A 145 -4.57 -9.18 5.32
N VAL A 146 -5.66 -8.53 4.89
CA VAL A 146 -5.72 -7.08 4.67
C VAL A 146 -6.93 -6.49 5.37
N TYR A 147 -6.70 -5.76 6.46
CA TYR A 147 -7.74 -5.03 7.16
C TYR A 147 -7.70 -3.53 6.79
N PRO A 148 -8.72 -2.99 6.09
CA PRO A 148 -8.81 -1.56 5.79
C PRO A 148 -9.14 -0.78 7.08
N GLU A 149 -8.11 -0.28 7.76
CA GLU A 149 -8.24 0.32 9.08
C GLU A 149 -8.73 1.78 9.00
N TYR A 150 -8.30 2.54 7.99
CA TYR A 150 -8.73 3.93 7.80
C TYR A 150 -9.00 4.28 6.35
N ILE A 151 -10.00 5.14 6.13
CA ILE A 151 -10.18 5.89 4.88
C ILE A 151 -9.56 7.28 5.06
N ILE A 152 -8.54 7.58 4.26
CA ILE A 152 -7.88 8.89 4.23
C ILE A 152 -8.41 9.67 3.04
N LYS A 153 -9.00 10.84 3.33
CA LYS A 153 -9.42 11.81 2.31
C LYS A 153 -8.53 13.04 2.36
N TYR A 154 -8.02 13.46 1.21
CA TYR A 154 -7.12 14.62 1.12
C TYR A 154 -7.34 15.40 -0.17
N LYS A 155 -6.80 16.62 -0.20
CA LYS A 155 -6.69 17.44 -1.40
C LYS A 155 -5.21 17.61 -1.72
N ARG A 156 -4.83 17.55 -3.00
CA ARG A 156 -3.48 17.92 -3.41
C ARG A 156 -3.33 19.43 -3.23
N GLY A 157 -2.29 19.84 -2.50
CA GLY A 157 -1.98 21.26 -2.35
C GLY A 157 -1.55 21.87 -3.68
N GLU A 158 -1.66 23.19 -3.80
CA GLU A 158 -0.98 23.91 -4.88
C GLU A 158 0.53 23.91 -4.61
N PHE A 159 1.33 23.80 -5.67
CA PHE A 159 2.76 24.05 -5.55
C PHE A 159 2.97 25.52 -5.18
N ILE A 160 3.26 25.79 -3.90
CA ILE A 160 3.80 27.08 -3.50
C ILE A 160 5.21 27.13 -4.05
N LYS A 161 5.42 27.83 -5.19
CA LYS A 161 6.76 28.25 -5.59
C LYS A 161 7.31 29.11 -4.46
N THR A 162 8.18 28.55 -3.64
CA THR A 162 9.06 29.36 -2.80
C THR A 162 9.83 30.28 -3.75
N PRO A 163 9.88 31.60 -3.50
CA PRO A 163 10.70 32.49 -4.29
C PRO A 163 12.11 31.91 -4.35
N SER A 164 12.67 31.76 -5.56
CA SER A 164 14.09 31.43 -5.70
C SER A 164 14.88 32.44 -4.91
N HIS A 165 15.65 31.99 -3.91
CA HIS A 165 16.59 32.88 -3.24
C HIS A 165 17.56 33.44 -4.30
N PRO A 166 17.78 34.77 -4.30
CA PRO A 166 18.65 35.43 -5.28
C PRO A 166 20.10 34.98 -5.18
#